data_AF-A0A0E3PKT4-F1
#
_entry.id   AF-A0A0E3PKT4-F1
#
_cell.length_a   1.000
_cell.length_b   1.000
_cell.length_c   1.000
_cell.angle_alpha   90.00
_cell.angle_beta   90.00
_cell.angle_gamma   90.00
#
_symmetry.space_group_name_H-M   'P 1'
#
loop_
_entity.id
_entity.type
_entity.pdbx_description
1 polymer ?
#
loop_
_entity_poly.entity_id
_entity_poly.type
_entity_poly.pdbx_seq_one_letter_code
_entity_poly.pdbx_strand_id
1 'polypeptide(L)'
;MPLEGPWWVENTEGFDIQGKINWKWTAMIRQPYFITNDIIEKALKEVEKKKNPPVLSRLRFESLHEGLSAQIMHIGSYPEEEPTIEKLHNFIKEKGYEFGGSISGERHHEIYLSDVRRTKPEKLKTIIRQPIKQKKRE
;
A
#
# COMPACT_ATOMS: atom_id res chain seq x y z
N MET A 1 -6.59 12.45 -4.43
CA MET A 1 -5.71 11.65 -3.56
C MET A 1 -4.93 10.69 -4.44
N PRO A 2 -3.65 10.42 -4.14
CA PRO A 2 -2.87 9.44 -4.89
C PRO A 2 -3.49 8.04 -4.79
N LEU A 3 -3.10 7.16 -5.71
CA LEU A 3 -3.39 5.72 -5.58
C LEU A 3 -2.50 5.15 -4.48
N GLU A 4 -3.07 4.30 -3.65
CA GLU A 4 -2.37 3.62 -2.56
C GLU A 4 -2.50 2.10 -2.74
N GLY A 5 -1.45 1.38 -2.40
CA GLY A 5 -1.33 -0.07 -2.59
C GLY A 5 -0.64 -0.74 -1.40
N PRO A 6 -1.39 -1.36 -0.49
CA PRO A 6 -0.85 -2.33 0.45
C PRO A 6 -0.62 -3.69 -0.23
N TRP A 7 0.58 -4.24 -0.02
CA TRP A 7 1.09 -5.48 -0.60
C TRP A 7 1.51 -6.46 0.50
N TRP A 8 1.20 -7.74 0.31
CA TRP A 8 1.56 -8.80 1.27
C TRP A 8 1.64 -10.17 0.61
N VAL A 9 2.21 -11.12 1.34
CA VAL A 9 2.18 -12.55 1.06
C VAL A 9 1.49 -13.27 2.22
N GLU A 10 0.67 -14.28 1.93
CA GLU A 10 -0.08 -15.02 2.96
C GLU A 10 0.75 -16.17 3.58
N ASN A 11 1.69 -16.74 2.82
CA ASN A 11 2.61 -17.76 3.29
C ASN A 11 4.05 -17.29 3.05
N THR A 12 4.84 -17.23 4.12
CA THR A 12 6.26 -16.84 4.08
C THR A 12 7.20 -18.05 3.97
N GLU A 13 6.69 -19.28 4.06
CA GLU A 13 7.47 -20.48 3.75
C GLU A 13 7.79 -20.51 2.25
N GLY A 14 9.07 -20.36 1.90
CA GLY A 14 9.52 -20.27 0.51
C GLY A 14 9.35 -18.89 -0.12
N PHE A 15 9.42 -17.80 0.67
CA PHE A 15 9.34 -16.43 0.17
C PHE A 15 10.43 -16.14 -0.88
N ASP A 16 10.00 -16.07 -2.14
CA ASP A 16 10.78 -15.59 -3.27
C ASP A 16 10.31 -14.18 -3.64
N ILE A 17 11.17 -13.19 -3.43
CA ILE A 17 10.93 -11.79 -3.79
C ILE A 17 10.72 -11.64 -5.31
N GLN A 18 11.31 -12.52 -6.12
CA GLN A 18 11.22 -12.50 -7.58
C GLN A 18 9.97 -13.25 -8.09
N GLY A 19 9.48 -14.23 -7.33
CA GLY A 19 8.27 -15.01 -7.58
C GLY A 19 6.98 -14.23 -7.25
N LYS A 20 6.64 -13.23 -8.07
CA LYS A 20 5.44 -12.37 -7.91
C LYS A 20 4.08 -13.10 -7.89
N ILE A 21 4.05 -14.42 -8.05
CA ILE A 21 2.83 -15.24 -8.16
C ILE A 21 2.01 -15.24 -6.86
N ASN A 22 2.66 -15.11 -5.70
CA ASN A 22 1.99 -15.21 -4.39
C ASN A 22 1.62 -13.86 -3.78
N TRP A 23 1.87 -12.76 -4.50
CA TRP A 23 1.60 -11.42 -3.99
C TRP A 23 0.11 -11.12 -4.01
N LYS A 24 -0.37 -10.64 -2.87
CA LYS A 24 -1.72 -10.11 -2.70
C LYS A 24 -1.63 -8.60 -2.54
N TRP A 25 -2.67 -7.91 -3.00
CA TRP A 25 -2.73 -6.46 -2.97
C TRP A 25 -4.15 -5.95 -2.82
N THR A 26 -4.29 -4.70 -2.39
CA THR A 26 -5.52 -3.91 -2.48
C THR A 26 -5.17 -2.57 -3.09
N ALA A 27 -5.90 -2.13 -4.11
CA ALA A 27 -5.78 -0.78 -4.65
C ALA A 27 -6.81 0.12 -3.97
N MET A 28 -6.38 1.27 -3.45
CA MET A 28 -7.27 2.17 -2.70
C MET A 28 -7.01 3.65 -2.98
N ILE A 29 -8.04 4.47 -2.76
CA ILE A 29 -7.98 5.93 -2.87
C ILE A 29 -8.67 6.51 -1.64
N ARG A 30 -7.92 7.23 -0.80
CA ARG A 30 -8.47 7.90 0.38
C ARG A 30 -9.61 8.84 -0.01
N GLN A 31 -10.72 8.74 0.73
CA GLN A 31 -11.86 9.64 0.59
C GLN A 31 -11.78 10.78 1.62
N PRO A 32 -12.32 11.97 1.29
CA PRO A 32 -12.56 13.02 2.28
C PRO A 32 -13.46 12.57 3.43
N TYR A 33 -13.32 13.17 4.61
CA TYR A 33 -14.02 12.77 5.84
C TYR A 33 -15.56 12.90 5.76
N PHE A 34 -16.08 13.72 4.86
CA PHE A 34 -17.52 13.92 4.67
C PHE A 34 -18.17 12.86 3.78
N ILE A 35 -17.38 11.96 3.18
CA ILE A 35 -17.91 10.84 2.38
C ILE A 35 -18.42 9.75 3.31
N THR A 36 -19.68 9.37 3.14
CA THR A 36 -20.38 8.37 3.94
C THR A 36 -20.69 7.11 3.13
N ASN A 37 -21.05 6.01 3.82
CA ASN A 37 -21.54 4.78 3.19
C ASN A 37 -22.70 5.07 2.22
N ASP A 38 -23.69 5.86 2.63
CA ASP A 38 -24.84 6.21 1.79
C ASP A 38 -24.46 6.89 0.47
N ILE A 39 -23.44 7.77 0.49
CA ILE A 39 -22.92 8.44 -0.71
C ILE A 39 -22.26 7.42 -1.63
N ILE A 40 -21.44 6.53 -1.07
CA ILE A 40 -20.77 5.47 -1.84
C ILE A 40 -21.79 4.51 -2.45
N GLU A 41 -22.78 4.04 -1.68
CA GLU A 41 -23.82 3.12 -2.17
C GLU A 41 -24.63 3.73 -3.33
N LYS A 42 -24.99 5.01 -3.23
CA LYS A 42 -25.67 5.72 -4.33
C LYS A 42 -24.78 5.77 -5.57
N ALA A 43 -23.50 6.12 -5.42
CA ALA A 43 -22.55 6.18 -6.53
C ALA A 43 -22.35 4.80 -7.19
N LEU A 44 -22.26 3.72 -6.39
CA LEU A 44 -22.15 2.35 -6.89
C LEU A 44 -23.36 1.97 -7.75
N LYS A 45 -24.59 2.24 -7.29
CA LYS A 45 -25.83 1.99 -8.05
C LYS A 45 -25.88 2.77 -9.36
N GLU A 46 -25.38 4.01 -9.38
CA GLU A 46 -25.30 4.78 -10.62
C GLU A 46 -24.29 4.21 -11.62
N VAL A 47 -23.11 3.81 -11.14
CA VAL A 47 -22.06 3.23 -11.99
C VAL A 47 -22.49 1.86 -12.51
N GLU A 48 -23.15 1.05 -11.69
CA GLU A 48 -23.73 -0.23 -12.09
C GLU A 48 -24.70 -0.04 -13.26
N LYS A 49 -25.65 0.91 -13.16
CA LYS A 49 -26.61 1.20 -14.24
C LYS A 49 -25.96 1.72 -15.52
N LYS A 50 -24.93 2.57 -15.39
CA LYS A 50 -24.32 3.28 -16.53
C LYS A 50 -23.27 2.46 -17.27
N LYS A 51 -22.45 1.69 -16.54
CA LYS A 51 -21.24 1.03 -17.08
C LYS A 51 -21.06 -0.41 -16.65
N ASN A 52 -21.53 -0.78 -15.45
CA ASN A 52 -21.39 -2.10 -14.85
C ASN A 52 -19.99 -2.77 -15.03
N PRO A 53 -18.90 -2.16 -14.54
CA PRO A 53 -17.57 -2.74 -14.73
C PRO A 53 -17.45 -4.10 -14.02
N PRO A 54 -16.73 -5.09 -14.57
CA PRO A 54 -16.67 -6.46 -14.04
C PRO A 54 -16.22 -6.59 -12.57
N VAL A 55 -15.46 -5.61 -12.08
CA VAL A 55 -14.90 -5.61 -10.72
C VAL A 55 -15.67 -4.72 -9.75
N LEU A 56 -16.83 -4.19 -10.14
CA LEU A 56 -17.62 -3.28 -9.31
C LEU A 56 -17.97 -3.90 -7.95
N SER A 57 -18.32 -5.19 -7.95
CA SER A 57 -18.67 -5.96 -6.74
C SER A 57 -17.51 -6.18 -5.77
N ARG A 58 -16.27 -5.91 -6.20
CA ARG A 58 -15.08 -6.01 -5.34
C ARG A 58 -14.76 -4.70 -4.61
N LEU A 59 -15.46 -3.61 -4.92
CA LEU A 59 -15.26 -2.34 -4.22
C LEU A 59 -15.77 -2.44 -2.80
N ARG A 60 -15.02 -1.82 -1.90
CA ARG A 60 -15.33 -1.73 -0.47
C ARG A 60 -14.99 -0.32 0.02
N PHE A 61 -15.80 0.19 0.92
CA PHE A 61 -15.53 1.45 1.62
C PHE A 61 -15.23 1.12 3.08
N GLU A 62 -13.95 1.25 3.44
CA GLU A 62 -13.43 0.80 4.73
C GLU A 62 -12.54 1.89 5.33
N SER A 63 -12.39 1.85 6.65
CA SER A 63 -11.40 2.67 7.36
C SER A 63 -10.09 1.88 7.49
N LEU A 64 -8.96 2.52 7.22
CA LEU A 64 -7.63 1.96 7.43
C LEU A 64 -6.93 2.73 8.54
N HIS A 65 -6.58 2.04 9.63
CA HIS A 65 -5.72 2.57 10.69
C HIS A 65 -4.37 1.86 10.64
N GLU A 66 -3.39 2.49 10.00
CA GLU A 66 -2.06 1.90 9.79
C GLU A 66 -1.16 1.97 11.03
N GLY A 67 -1.51 2.81 12.01
CA GLY A 67 -0.78 2.93 13.27
C GLY A 67 0.60 3.56 13.10
N LEU A 68 1.54 3.13 13.94
CA LEU A 68 2.92 3.61 13.90
C LEU A 68 3.64 3.05 12.67
N SER A 69 4.25 3.92 11.88
CA SER A 69 4.93 3.53 10.64
C SER A 69 6.20 4.34 10.42
N ALA A 70 7.14 3.74 9.70
CA ALA A 70 8.25 4.46 9.08
C ALA A 70 7.98 4.61 7.58
N GLN A 71 8.42 5.72 6.98
CA GLN A 71 8.24 5.94 5.55
C GLN A 71 9.45 6.63 4.92
N ILE A 72 9.65 6.39 3.63
CA ILE A 72 10.71 7.00 2.82
C ILE A 72 10.16 7.32 1.42
N MET A 73 10.70 8.34 0.78
CA MET A 73 10.41 8.64 -0.62
C MET A 73 11.36 7.83 -1.52
N HIS A 74 10.80 7.03 -2.42
CA HIS A 74 11.49 6.47 -3.57
C HIS A 74 11.34 7.42 -4.77
N ILE A 75 12.45 7.72 -5.45
CA ILE A 75 12.47 8.45 -6.71
C ILE A 75 13.16 7.56 -7.74
N GLY A 76 12.42 7.07 -8.72
CA GLY A 76 12.91 6.06 -9.66
C GLY A 76 11.84 5.08 -10.09
N SER A 77 12.24 4.09 -10.90
CA SER A 77 11.34 3.07 -11.42
C SER A 77 10.96 2.07 -10.32
N TYR A 78 9.73 1.54 -10.33
CA TYR A 78 9.27 0.59 -9.32
C TYR A 78 10.18 -0.64 -9.12
N PRO A 79 10.75 -1.28 -10.16
CA PRO A 79 11.68 -2.41 -9.96
C PRO A 79 13.00 -2.03 -9.26
N GLU A 80 13.30 -0.74 -9.12
CA GLU A 80 14.54 -0.22 -8.50
C GLU A 80 14.32 0.25 -7.07
N GLU A 81 13.18 -0.09 -6.46
CA GLU A 81 12.83 0.33 -5.10
C GLU A 81 13.57 -0.43 -3.99
N GLU A 82 14.15 -1.60 -4.30
CA GLU A 82 14.82 -2.49 -3.34
C GLU A 82 15.86 -1.76 -2.45
N PRO A 83 16.79 -0.95 -2.99
CA PRO A 83 17.75 -0.20 -2.15
C PRO A 83 17.07 0.83 -1.24
N THR A 84 15.92 1.37 -1.66
CA THR A 84 15.15 2.33 -0.86
C THR A 84 14.44 1.62 0.30
N ILE A 85 13.90 0.43 0.04
CA ILE A 85 13.29 -0.45 1.04
C ILE A 85 14.35 -0.88 2.07
N GLU A 86 15.51 -1.35 1.62
CA GLU A 86 16.61 -1.77 2.49
C GLU A 86 17.04 -0.64 3.43
N LYS A 87 17.22 0.58 2.88
CA LYS A 87 17.53 1.77 3.67
C LYS A 87 16.49 2.05 4.74
N LEU A 88 15.20 1.90 4.43
CA LEU A 88 14.12 2.07 5.41
C LEU A 88 14.19 1.00 6.51
N HIS A 89 14.41 -0.27 6.16
CA HIS A 89 14.54 -1.34 7.16
C HIS A 89 15.76 -1.17 8.07
N ASN A 90 16.88 -0.70 7.54
CA ASN A 90 18.06 -0.38 8.36
C ASN A 90 17.75 0.75 9.34
N PHE A 91 17.11 1.82 8.89
CA PHE A 91 16.65 2.90 9.78
C PHE A 91 15.69 2.40 10.87
N ILE A 92 14.72 1.54 10.54
CA ILE A 92 13.78 0.95 11.51
C ILE A 92 14.54 0.20 12.62
N LYS A 93 15.49 -0.65 12.23
CA LYS A 93 16.33 -1.42 13.16
C LYS A 93 17.19 -0.52 14.05
N GLU A 94 17.86 0.48 13.46
CA GLU A 94 18.70 1.46 14.18
C GLU A 94 17.91 2.25 15.24
N LYS A 95 16.63 2.50 14.98
CA LYS A 95 15.74 3.20 15.92
C LYS A 95 15.13 2.30 17.00
N GLY A 96 15.52 1.02 17.06
CA GLY A 96 15.02 0.07 18.06
C GLY A 96 13.62 -0.45 17.77
N TYR A 97 13.16 -0.34 16.53
CA TYR A 97 11.90 -0.90 16.07
C TYR A 97 12.14 -2.14 15.22
N GLU A 98 11.08 -2.90 15.00
CA GLU A 98 11.04 -3.99 14.05
C GLU A 98 9.85 -3.83 13.11
N PHE A 99 9.90 -4.52 11.98
CA PHE A 99 8.79 -4.52 11.02
C PHE A 99 7.54 -5.11 11.70
N GLY A 100 6.43 -4.36 11.63
CA GLY A 100 5.16 -4.73 12.24
C GLY A 100 4.60 -6.03 11.68
N GLY A 101 4.70 -6.20 10.35
CA GLY A 101 3.97 -7.06 9.39
C GLY A 101 3.59 -8.51 9.69
N SER A 102 3.40 -8.88 10.95
CA SER A 102 2.96 -10.20 11.39
C SER A 102 1.46 -10.27 11.65
N ILE A 103 0.75 -9.12 11.63
CA ILE A 103 -0.69 -9.03 11.89
C ILE A 103 -1.44 -8.65 10.60
N SER A 104 -2.67 -9.14 10.44
CA SER A 104 -3.58 -8.73 9.38
C SER A 104 -3.75 -7.21 9.35
N GLY A 105 -3.28 -6.57 8.27
CA GLY A 105 -3.37 -5.12 8.08
C GLY A 105 -2.01 -4.41 8.07
N GLU A 106 -0.96 -5.05 8.59
CA GLU A 106 0.40 -4.52 8.56
C GLU A 106 1.09 -4.98 7.26
N ARG A 107 1.04 -4.14 6.23
CA ARG A 107 1.45 -4.51 4.87
C ARG A 107 2.51 -3.54 4.35
N HIS A 108 3.33 -4.01 3.41
CA HIS A 108 4.18 -3.09 2.65
C HIS A 108 3.29 -2.12 1.89
N HIS A 109 3.41 -0.82 2.15
CA HIS A 109 2.44 0.15 1.65
C HIS A 109 3.12 1.16 0.73
N GLU A 110 2.70 1.16 -0.53
CA GLU A 110 3.15 2.10 -1.56
C GLU A 110 2.08 3.17 -1.82
N ILE A 111 2.50 4.43 -1.92
CA ILE A 111 1.63 5.56 -2.26
C ILE A 111 2.20 6.23 -3.53
N TYR A 112 1.49 6.09 -4.64
CA TYR A 112 1.92 6.53 -5.96
C TYR A 112 1.56 8.00 -6.21
N LEU A 113 2.54 8.89 -6.06
CA LEU A 113 2.34 10.33 -6.23
C LEU A 113 2.40 10.78 -7.70
N SER A 114 3.13 10.03 -8.53
CA SER A 114 3.29 10.30 -9.96
C SER A 114 2.32 9.45 -10.80
N ASP A 115 1.75 10.03 -11.86
CA ASP A 115 1.03 9.25 -12.88
C ASP A 115 2.04 8.57 -13.80
N VAL A 116 2.12 7.24 -13.73
CA VAL A 116 3.04 6.40 -14.50
C VAL A 116 2.87 6.54 -16.02
N ARG A 117 1.68 6.96 -16.48
CA ARG A 117 1.41 7.15 -17.92
C ARG A 117 1.97 8.46 -18.45
N ARG A 118 2.36 9.38 -17.56
CA ARG A 118 2.75 10.76 -17.88
C ARG A 118 4.15 11.12 -17.41
N THR A 119 4.72 10.32 -16.52
CA THR A 119 5.99 10.60 -15.85
C THR A 119 7.03 9.59 -16.29
N LYS A 120 8.22 10.05 -16.65
CA LYS A 120 9.33 9.16 -16.99
C LYS A 120 9.74 8.33 -15.76
N PRO A 121 10.14 7.05 -15.92
CA PRO A 121 10.47 6.15 -14.81
C PRO A 121 11.41 6.76 -13.77
N GLU A 122 12.48 7.43 -14.20
CA GLU A 122 13.49 8.06 -13.35
C GLU A 122 12.99 9.26 -12.53
N LYS A 123 11.76 9.70 -12.78
CA LYS A 123 11.09 10.83 -12.08
C LYS A 123 9.84 10.40 -11.34
N LEU A 124 9.50 9.12 -11.33
CA LEU A 124 8.38 8.62 -10.54
C LEU A 124 8.68 8.84 -9.06
N LYS A 125 7.64 9.18 -8.30
CA LYS A 125 7.71 9.41 -6.87
C LYS A 125 6.72 8.49 -6.18
N THR A 126 7.24 7.63 -5.33
CA THR A 126 6.46 6.68 -4.53
C THR A 126 6.86 6.84 -3.08
N ILE A 127 5.90 7.05 -2.19
CA ILE A 127 6.19 6.91 -0.76
C ILE A 127 6.09 5.43 -0.44
N ILE A 128 7.16 4.88 0.13
CA ILE A 128 7.20 3.54 0.69
C ILE A 128 6.99 3.69 2.19
N ARG A 129 6.00 2.98 2.74
CA ARG A 129 5.66 2.98 4.15
C ARG A 129 5.64 1.56 4.67
N GLN A 130 6.23 1.39 5.85
CA GLN A 130 6.29 0.13 6.57
C GLN A 130 5.70 0.34 7.97
N PRO A 131 4.67 -0.42 8.38
CA PRO A 131 4.23 -0.45 9.77
C PRO A 131 5.35 -0.98 10.66
N ILE A 132 5.48 -0.42 11.86
CA ILE A 132 6.54 -0.75 12.81
C ILE A 132 5.99 -0.95 14.21
N LYS A 133 6.67 -1.80 14.98
CA LYS A 133 6.41 -2.02 16.40
C LYS A 133 7.71 -1.93 17.20
N GLN A 134 7.59 -1.63 18.49
CA GLN A 134 8.76 -1.62 19.36
C GLN A 134 9.35 -3.03 19.43
N LYS A 135 10.68 -3.14 19.32
CA LYS A 135 11.37 -4.40 19.55
C LYS A 135 11.16 -4.79 21.02
N LYS A 136 10.60 -5.97 21.28
CA LYS A 136 10.53 -6.48 22.65
C LYS A 136 11.95 -6.58 23.20
N ARG A 137 12.20 -5.98 24.38
CA ARG A 137 13.46 -6.19 25.10
C ARG A 137 13.43 -7.61 25.64
N GLU A 138 14.44 -8.41 25.28
CA GLU A 138 14.76 -9.67 25.95
C GLU A 138 15.32 -9.40 27.35
#